data_AF-A0A3D3H6V5-F1
#
_entry.id   AF-A0A3D3H6V5-F1
#
_cell.length_a   1.000
_cell.length_b   1.000
_cell.length_c   1.000
_cell.angle_alpha   90.00
_cell.angle_beta   90.00
_cell.angle_gamma   90.00
#
_symmetry.space_group_name_H-M   'P 1'
#
loop_
_entity.id
_entity.type
_entity.pdbx_description
1 polymer ?
#
loop_
_entity_poly.entity_id
_entity_poly.type
_entity_poly.pdbx_seq_one_letter_code
_entity_poly.pdbx_strand_id
1 'polypeptide(L)' 'MSSPDERQRVERVPGSRRARLTPAPGTDVAPETPDADADPSSGAPTTSSDTGPNDDRLRADVPPHY' A
#
# COMPACT_ATOMS: atom_id res chain seq x y z
N MET A 1 2.17 -27.06 22.23
CA MET A 1 2.28 -25.67 22.73
C MET A 1 3.29 -24.95 21.84
N SER A 2 2.91 -23.85 21.18
CA SER A 2 3.82 -23.13 20.27
C SER A 2 4.89 -22.36 21.07
N SER A 3 6.15 -22.51 20.64
CA SER A 3 7.34 -21.95 21.28
C SER A 3 7.35 -20.41 21.18
N PRO A 4 7.95 -19.68 22.14
CA PRO A 4 7.96 -18.21 22.12
C PRO A 4 8.69 -17.61 20.90
N ASP A 5 9.63 -18.33 20.28
CA ASP A 5 10.30 -17.93 19.03
C ASP A 5 9.48 -18.15 17.77
N GLU A 6 8.40 -18.93 17.82
CA GLU A 6 7.50 -19.15 16.67
C GLU A 6 6.47 -18.01 16.52
N ARG A 7 6.34 -17.13 17.51
CA ARG A 7 5.29 -16.12 17.56
C ARG A 7 5.82 -14.76 17.10
N GLN A 8 5.02 -14.09 16.28
CA GLN A 8 5.26 -12.69 15.90
C GLN A 8 5.23 -11.80 17.15
N ARG A 9 6.23 -10.93 17.31
CA ARG A 9 6.41 -10.08 18.50
C ARG A 9 5.84 -8.68 18.25
N VAL A 10 5.44 -8.03 19.33
CA VAL A 10 4.92 -6.65 19.32
C VAL A 10 5.99 -5.70 19.85
N GLU A 11 6.41 -4.74 19.04
CA GLU A 11 7.42 -3.73 19.37
C GLU A 11 6.78 -2.36 19.61
N ARG A 12 7.16 -1.71 20.70
CA ARG A 12 6.72 -0.34 20.99
C ARG A 12 7.55 0.63 20.17
N VAL A 13 6.88 1.48 19.41
CA VAL A 13 7.53 2.53 18.61
C VAL A 13 7.51 3.86 19.40
N PRO A 14 8.68 4.44 19.73
CA PRO A 14 8.75 5.72 20.43
C PRO A 14 7.96 6.80 19.67
N GLY A 15 7.16 7.59 20.40
CA GLY A 15 6.33 8.66 19.82
C GLY A 15 5.09 8.20 19.05
N SER A 16 4.93 6.90 18.81
CA SER A 16 3.71 6.35 18.19
C SER A 16 2.72 5.87 19.26
N ARG A 17 1.43 6.11 19.03
CA ARG A 17 0.36 5.48 19.82
C ARG A 17 0.19 4.00 19.47
N ARG A 18 0.58 3.60 18.26
CA ARG A 18 0.44 2.23 17.75
C ARG A 18 1.76 1.49 17.86
N ALA A 19 1.69 0.26 18.37
CA ALA A 19 2.80 -0.68 18.32
C ALA A 19 2.98 -1.26 16.91
N ARG A 20 4.19 -1.74 16.60
CA ARG A 20 4.52 -2.42 15.35
C ARG A 20 4.62 -3.92 15.59
N LEU A 21 4.25 -4.73 14.61
CA LEU A 21 4.51 -6.17 14.62
C LEU A 21 5.84 -6.47 13.94
N THR A 22 6.62 -7.40 14.48
CA THR A 22 7.77 -7.97 13.77
C THR A 22 7.29 -8.69 12.51
N PRO A 23 8.15 -8.93 11.52
CA PRO A 23 7.80 -9.79 10.39
C PRO A 23 7.31 -11.17 10.85
N ALA A 24 6.41 -11.76 10.08
CA ALA A 24 6.03 -13.14 10.33
C ALA A 24 7.21 -14.06 9.92
N PRO A 25 7.41 -15.20 10.59
CA PRO A 25 8.46 -16.14 10.20
C PRO A 25 8.27 -16.62 8.76
N GLY A 26 9.34 -16.54 7.95
CA GLY A 26 9.33 -16.98 6.55
C GLY A 26 8.70 -16.00 5.55
N THR A 27 8.38 -14.77 5.96
CA THR A 27 7.86 -13.73 5.05
C THR A 27 8.92 -12.69 4.72
N ASP A 28 8.95 -12.25 3.46
CA ASP A 28 9.72 -11.08 3.05
C ASP A 28 8.99 -9.78 3.42
N VAL A 29 9.76 -8.78 3.83
CA VAL A 29 9.30 -7.44 4.26
C VAL A 29 9.78 -6.38 3.28
N ALA A 30 10.73 -6.74 2.39
CA ALA A 30 11.19 -5.85 1.36
C ALA A 30 10.00 -5.42 0.49
N PRO A 31 9.96 -4.14 0.06
CA PRO A 31 9.03 -3.75 -0.98
C PRO A 31 9.32 -4.56 -2.24
N GLU A 32 8.27 -4.98 -2.94
CA GLU A 32 8.42 -5.64 -4.23
C GLU A 32 9.18 -4.70 -5.18
N THR A 33 10.26 -5.22 -5.79
CA THR A 33 10.97 -4.47 -6.81
C THR A 33 10.15 -4.51 -8.09
N PRO A 34 9.99 -3.39 -8.81
CA PRO A 34 9.36 -3.45 -10.11
C PRO A 34 10.17 -4.40 -11.01
N ASP A 35 9.50 -5.41 -11.55
CA ASP A 35 10.08 -6.31 -12.56
C ASP A 35 10.64 -5.46 -13.71
N ALA A 36 11.94 -5.59 -14.01
CA ALA A 36 12.58 -4.83 -15.07
C ALA A 36 12.00 -5.15 -16.46
N ASP A 37 11.45 -6.35 -16.61
CA ASP A 37 10.75 -6.82 -17.80
C ASP A 37 9.22 -6.69 -17.70
N ALA A 38 8.67 -6.17 -16.58
CA ALA A 38 7.27 -5.83 -16.54
C ALA A 38 7.05 -4.65 -17.48
N ASP A 39 6.22 -4.90 -18.50
CA ASP A 39 5.76 -3.87 -19.41
C ASP A 39 5.21 -2.69 -18.59
N PRO A 40 5.76 -1.47 -18.71
CA PRO A 40 5.25 -0.29 -18.01
C PRO A 40 3.77 0.00 -18.36
N SER A 41 3.25 -0.60 -19.42
CA SER A 41 1.83 -0.61 -19.78
C SER A 41 0.95 -1.46 -18.83
N SER A 42 1.53 -2.45 -18.15
CA SER A 42 0.82 -3.36 -17.23
C SER A 42 0.49 -2.73 -15.87
N GLY A 43 1.23 -1.68 -15.48
CA GLY A 43 1.03 -0.94 -14.22
C GLY A 43 0.48 0.49 -14.40
N ALA A 44 0.37 0.98 -15.64
CA ALA A 44 -0.34 2.22 -15.90
C ALA A 44 -1.84 1.95 -15.76
N PRO A 45 -2.61 2.72 -14.97
CA PRO A 45 -4.05 2.71 -15.15
C PRO A 45 -4.30 3.10 -16.61
N THR A 46 -4.78 2.15 -17.39
CA THR A 46 -5.17 2.41 -18.76
C THR A 46 -6.21 3.53 -18.67
N THR A 47 -5.85 4.68 -19.19
CA THR A 47 -6.78 5.79 -19.32
C THR A 47 -7.96 5.26 -20.12
N SER A 48 -9.09 5.00 -19.44
CA SER A 48 -10.48 5.13 -19.92
C SER A 48 -11.48 4.04 -19.47
N SER A 49 -11.19 3.14 -18.51
CA SER A 49 -12.23 2.19 -18.04
C SER A 49 -12.54 2.15 -16.55
N ASP A 50 -11.63 2.55 -15.66
CA ASP A 50 -11.86 2.55 -14.20
C ASP A 50 -12.20 3.93 -13.63
N THR A 51 -12.88 4.78 -14.41
CA THR A 51 -13.42 6.04 -13.88
C THR A 51 -14.78 5.76 -13.26
N GLY A 52 -14.83 5.72 -11.93
CA GLY A 52 -16.09 5.55 -11.21
C GLY A 52 -16.90 6.86 -11.18
N PRO A 53 -18.20 6.82 -10.82
CA PRO A 53 -19.05 8.02 -10.70
C PRO A 53 -18.52 9.09 -9.71
N ASN A 54 -17.56 8.73 -8.86
CA ASN A 54 -16.88 9.68 -7.98
C ASN A 54 -15.80 10.48 -8.72
N ASP A 55 -15.03 9.84 -9.58
CA ASP A 55 -13.90 10.45 -10.27
C ASP A 55 -14.38 11.49 -11.31
N ASP A 56 -15.51 11.23 -11.95
CA ASP A 56 -16.16 12.20 -12.84
C ASP A 56 -16.62 13.46 -12.09
N ARG A 57 -17.20 13.28 -10.90
CA ARG A 57 -17.63 14.40 -10.06
C ARG A 57 -16.44 15.24 -9.60
N LEU A 58 -15.34 14.60 -9.21
CA LEU A 58 -14.12 15.28 -8.77
C LEU A 58 -13.47 16.09 -9.90
N ARG A 59 -13.46 15.57 -11.12
CA ARG A 59 -12.90 16.28 -12.30
C ARG A 59 -13.76 17.47 -12.73
N ALA A 60 -15.06 17.40 -12.50
CA ALA A 60 -16.00 18.47 -12.83
C ALA A 60 -16.01 19.62 -11.80
N ASP A 61 -15.52 19.38 -10.58
CA ASP A 61 -15.46 20.37 -9.51
C ASP A 61 -14.27 21.31 -9.70
N VAL A 62 -14.46 22.37 -10.49
CA VAL A 62 -13.44 23.40 -10.78
C VAL A 62 -13.69 24.63 -9.90
N PRO A 63 -12.75 25.00 -9.00
CA PRO A 63 -12.88 26.19 -8.17
C PRO A 63 -13.02 27.48 -9.00
N PRO A 64 -13.79 28.48 -8.52
CA PRO A 64 -13.92 29.77 -9.20
C PRO A 64 -12.57 30.49 -9.27
N HIS A 65 -12.25 31.05 -10.43
CA HIS A 65 -11.11 31.96 -10.58
C HIS A 65 -11.51 33.35 -10.06
N TYR A 66 -10.79 33.83 -9.04
CA TYR A 66 -10.91 35.18 -8.49
C TYR A 66 -9.72 36.05 -8.89
#